data_AF-A0A2N2SPY8-F1
#
_entry.id   AF-A0A2N2SPY8-F1
#
_cell.length_a   1.000
_cell.length_b   1.000
_cell.length_c   1.000
_cell.angle_alpha   90.00
_cell.angle_beta   90.00
_cell.angle_gamma   90.00
#
_symmetry.space_group_name_H-M   'P 1'
#
loop_
_entity.id
_entity.type
_entity.pdbx_description
1 polymer ?
#
loop_
_entity_poly.entity_id
_entity_poly.type
_entity_poly.pdbx_seq_one_letter_code
_entity_poly.pdbx_strand_id
1 'polypeptide(L)'
;MPDFRELSALVRSRMPLLCIETVEEPKALRLIERLARDDNHDLHCWSVADGLVQQNFRYGNARPEGYALFPTVGEGPGMAGRAEGRRRVIDDTRSLEAALKYIDSSGGKGLFVLLDPHPFLEEPVVQ
;
A
#
# COMPACT_ATOMS: atom_id res chain seq x y z
N MET A 1 -1.36 -7.24 -20.38
CA MET A 1 -1.35 -6.42 -19.16
C MET A 1 -1.82 -5.02 -19.53
N PRO A 2 -2.82 -4.44 -18.83
CA PRO A 2 -3.34 -3.10 -19.14
C PRO A 2 -2.24 -2.05 -18.99
N ASP A 3 -2.34 -0.97 -19.77
CA ASP A 3 -1.40 0.15 -19.65
C ASP A 3 -1.72 1.00 -18.41
N PHE A 4 -0.84 1.95 -18.10
CA PHE A 4 -0.99 2.82 -16.92
C PHE A 4 -2.28 3.65 -16.95
N ARG A 5 -2.70 4.11 -18.14
CA ARG A 5 -3.85 4.99 -18.30
C ARG A 5 -5.15 4.23 -18.08
N GLU A 6 -5.24 3.02 -18.61
CA GLU A 6 -6.36 2.11 -18.38
C GLU A 6 -6.45 1.74 -16.89
N LEU A 7 -5.33 1.36 -16.26
CA LEU A 7 -5.30 1.02 -14.85
C LEU A 7 -5.76 2.18 -13.95
N SER A 8 -5.30 3.41 -14.24
CA SER A 8 -5.72 4.61 -13.53
C SER A 8 -7.23 4.86 -13.65
N ALA A 9 -7.81 4.64 -14.83
CA ALA A 9 -9.25 4.79 -15.05
C ALA A 9 -10.07 3.74 -14.27
N LEU A 10 -9.61 2.49 -14.25
CA LEU A 10 -10.27 1.39 -13.52
C LEU A 10 -10.26 1.63 -12.00
N VAL A 11 -9.15 2.08 -11.45
CA VAL A 11 -9.00 2.38 -10.01
C VAL A 11 -9.88 3.56 -9.58
N ARG A 12 -10.12 4.53 -10.47
CA ARG A 12 -11.01 5.68 -10.21
C ARG A 12 -12.50 5.38 -10.44
N SER A 13 -12.85 4.14 -10.76
CA SER A 13 -14.26 3.73 -10.93
C SER A 13 -15.00 3.70 -9.59
N ARG A 14 -16.34 3.63 -9.62
CA ARG A 14 -17.17 3.65 -8.41
C ARG A 14 -17.00 2.42 -7.50
N MET A 15 -16.53 1.30 -8.06
CA MET A 15 -16.30 0.05 -7.32
C MET A 15 -15.00 -0.59 -7.85
N PRO A 16 -13.83 -0.12 -7.43
CA PRO A 16 -12.56 -0.57 -7.99
C PRO A 16 -12.10 -1.89 -7.35
N LEU A 17 -12.85 -2.98 -7.57
CA LEU A 17 -12.36 -4.33 -7.33
C LEU A 17 -11.74 -4.84 -8.64
N LEU A 18 -10.41 -4.96 -8.67
CA LEU A 18 -9.67 -5.37 -9.85
C LEU A 18 -8.99 -6.71 -9.61
N CYS A 19 -9.29 -7.69 -10.46
CA CYS A 19 -8.57 -8.96 -10.53
C CYS A 19 -7.54 -8.88 -11.67
N ILE A 20 -6.28 -9.22 -11.38
CA ILE A 20 -5.19 -9.26 -12.36
C ILE A 20 -4.59 -10.66 -12.35
N GLU A 21 -4.81 -11.40 -13.43
CA GLU A 21 -4.12 -12.67 -13.67
C GLU A 21 -2.97 -12.41 -14.65
N THR A 22 -1.73 -12.52 -14.18
CA THR A 22 -0.56 -12.27 -15.02
C THR A 22 0.66 -13.04 -14.54
N VAL A 23 1.49 -13.49 -15.49
CA VAL A 23 2.83 -14.01 -15.21
C VAL A 23 3.85 -12.89 -14.98
N GLU A 24 3.50 -11.64 -15.29
CA GLU A 24 4.36 -10.47 -15.11
C GLU A 24 4.03 -9.72 -13.79
N GLU A 25 3.85 -10.44 -12.68
CA GLU A 25 3.50 -9.85 -11.38
C GLU A 25 4.40 -8.65 -10.99
N PRO A 26 5.75 -8.72 -11.10
CA PRO A 26 6.61 -7.59 -10.73
C PRO A 26 6.39 -6.32 -11.56
N LYS A 27 5.82 -6.46 -12.76
CA LYS A 27 5.48 -5.33 -13.62
C LYS A 27 4.13 -4.73 -13.23
N ALA A 28 3.15 -5.58 -12.90
CA ALA A 28 1.85 -5.15 -12.39
C ALA A 28 2.01 -4.37 -11.08
N LEU A 29 2.80 -4.90 -10.13
CA LEU A 29 3.10 -4.21 -8.87
C LEU A 29 3.76 -2.85 -9.11
N ARG A 30 4.72 -2.75 -10.03
CA ARG A 30 5.37 -1.46 -10.36
C ARG A 30 4.40 -0.44 -10.95
N LEU A 31 3.41 -0.87 -11.73
CA LEU A 31 2.37 0.05 -12.22
C LEU A 31 1.46 0.53 -11.09
N ILE A 32 1.07 -0.37 -10.18
CA ILE A 32 0.24 -0.03 -9.02
C ILE A 32 1.00 0.90 -8.06
N GLU A 33 2.28 0.64 -7.80
CA GLU A 33 3.16 1.51 -7.01
C GLU A 33 3.27 2.91 -7.60
N ARG A 34 3.42 2.99 -8.92
CA ARG A 34 3.42 4.27 -9.63
C ARG A 34 2.07 4.97 -9.48
N LEU A 35 0.96 4.26 -9.66
CA LEU A 35 -0.38 4.83 -9.54
C LEU A 35 -0.65 5.35 -8.12
N ALA A 36 -0.29 4.58 -7.09
CA ALA A 36 -0.41 4.99 -5.70
C ALA A 36 0.40 6.27 -5.41
N ARG A 37 1.61 6.36 -5.98
CA ARG A 37 2.46 7.54 -5.84
C ARG A 37 1.86 8.76 -6.54
N ASP A 38 1.42 8.59 -7.78
CA ASP A 38 0.91 9.68 -8.62
C ASP A 38 -0.41 10.24 -8.05
N ASP A 39 -1.27 9.38 -7.49
CA ASP A 39 -2.55 9.76 -6.87
C ASP A 39 -2.45 10.00 -5.34
N ASN A 40 -1.24 9.94 -4.78
CA ASN A 40 -0.95 10.08 -3.34
C ASN A 40 -1.85 9.21 -2.44
N HIS A 41 -2.08 7.97 -2.86
CA HIS A 41 -2.77 6.94 -2.08
C HIS A 41 -1.77 6.16 -1.22
N ASP A 42 -2.20 5.79 -0.02
CA ASP A 42 -1.52 4.74 0.74
C ASP A 42 -1.60 3.43 -0.04
N LEU A 43 -0.47 2.74 -0.17
CA LEU A 43 -0.38 1.46 -0.84
C LEU A 43 -0.11 0.38 0.18
N HIS A 44 -1.02 -0.58 0.26
CA HIS A 44 -0.89 -1.77 1.08
C HIS A 44 -0.76 -2.99 0.18
N CYS A 45 0.17 -3.88 0.53
CA CYS A 45 0.32 -5.18 -0.10
C CYS A 45 0.16 -6.25 0.97
N TRP A 46 -0.70 -7.22 0.71
CA TRP A 46 -0.88 -8.39 1.54
C TRP A 46 -0.32 -9.61 0.83
N SER A 47 0.43 -10.42 1.57
CA SER A 47 0.76 -11.80 1.21
C SER A 47 0.52 -12.68 2.42
N VAL A 48 0.33 -13.98 2.20
CA VAL A 48 0.26 -14.97 3.28
C VAL A 48 1.53 -15.00 4.14
N ALA A 49 2.71 -14.75 3.54
CA ALA A 49 4.00 -14.84 4.23
C ALA A 49 4.26 -13.62 5.13
N ASP A 50 3.93 -12.42 4.64
CA ASP A 50 4.27 -11.16 5.30
C ASP A 50 3.09 -10.53 6.04
N GLY A 51 1.87 -10.98 5.77
CA GLY A 51 0.66 -10.26 6.16
C GLY A 51 0.52 -8.95 5.38
N LEU A 52 -0.23 -8.00 5.94
CA LEU A 52 -0.46 -6.69 5.34
C LEU A 52 0.69 -5.74 5.64
N VAL A 53 1.29 -5.18 4.59
CA VAL A 53 2.41 -4.23 4.68
C VAL A 53 2.05 -2.97 3.91
N GLN A 54 2.14 -1.81 4.58
CA GLN A 54 2.09 -0.53 3.88
C GLN A 54 3.44 -0.25 3.22
N GLN A 55 3.45 -0.18 1.89
CA GLN A 55 4.66 -0.10 1.07
C GLN A 55 5.25 1.32 1.03
N ASN A 56 4.40 2.34 1.08
CA ASN A 56 4.79 3.73 0.89
C ASN A 56 4.60 4.58 2.17
N PHE A 57 4.84 3.99 3.35
CA PHE A 57 4.62 4.69 4.61
C PHE A 57 5.56 5.88 4.78
N ARG A 58 4.99 7.03 5.15
CA ARG A 58 5.70 8.28 5.42
C ARG A 58 5.46 8.68 6.87
N TYR A 59 6.52 8.76 7.67
CA TYR A 59 6.43 9.34 9.02
C TYR A 59 6.17 10.85 8.87
N GLY A 60 5.07 11.36 9.43
CA GLY A 60 4.94 12.78 9.77
C GLY A 60 4.16 13.72 8.84
N ASN A 61 3.05 13.31 8.18
CA ASN A 61 2.16 14.31 7.54
C ASN A 61 0.91 14.71 8.36
N ALA A 62 0.63 14.05 9.48
CA ALA A 62 -0.45 14.46 10.38
C ALA A 62 0.06 15.55 11.33
N ARG A 63 0.43 16.72 10.81
CA ARG A 63 0.48 17.93 11.64
C ARG A 63 -0.95 18.50 11.66
N PRO A 64 -1.72 18.38 12.75
CA PRO A 64 -2.88 19.26 12.92
C PRO A 64 -2.37 20.70 12.89
N GLU A 65 -3.03 21.54 12.10
CA GLU A 65 -2.76 22.97 12.03
C GLU A 65 -2.80 23.54 13.47
N GLY A 66 -1.64 23.94 14.03
CA GLY A 66 -1.62 24.66 15.31
C GLY A 66 -0.46 24.40 16.27
N TYR A 67 0.35 23.34 16.12
CA TYR A 67 1.44 23.05 17.07
C TYR A 67 2.77 22.70 16.37
N ALA A 68 3.45 23.72 15.86
CA ALA A 68 4.86 23.63 15.48
C ALA A 68 5.71 24.47 16.44
N LEU A 69 5.83 24.04 17.70
CA LEU A 69 6.72 24.67 18.69
C LEU A 69 8.10 24.01 18.75
N PHE A 70 8.29 22.86 18.10
CA PHE A 70 9.58 22.17 18.05
C PHE A 70 9.89 21.74 16.62
N PRO A 71 10.99 22.23 16.02
CA PRO A 71 11.48 21.65 14.78
C PRO A 71 11.92 20.21 15.09
N THR A 72 11.42 19.26 14.30
CA THR A 72 11.98 17.91 14.25
C THR A 72 13.45 18.03 13.90
N VAL A 73 14.34 17.43 14.70
CA VAL A 73 15.78 17.40 14.43
C VAL A 73 16.00 16.77 13.04
N GLY A 74 16.23 17.60 12.03
CA GLY A 74 16.34 17.18 10.63
C GLY A 74 15.87 18.21 9.58
N GLU A 75 15.09 19.24 9.94
CA GLU A 75 14.66 20.27 8.98
C GLU A 75 15.73 21.37 8.81
N GLY A 76 16.80 21.04 8.10
CA GLY A 76 17.68 22.02 7.45
C GLY A 76 17.13 22.42 6.07
N PRO A 77 17.36 23.65 5.58
CA PRO A 77 16.93 24.07 4.26
C PRO A 77 17.87 23.49 3.21
N GLY A 78 17.55 22.30 2.74
CA GLY A 78 18.32 21.60 1.71
C GLY A 78 18.19 20.10 1.91
N MET A 79 17.75 19.41 0.86
CA MET A 79 17.38 17.99 0.84
C MET A 79 15.97 17.69 1.34
N ALA A 80 14.97 18.13 0.58
CA ALA A 80 13.79 17.31 0.30
C ALA A 80 14.24 16.06 -0.48
N GLY A 81 15.08 15.24 0.15
CA GLY A 81 15.42 13.92 -0.34
C GLY A 81 14.10 13.16 -0.39
N ARG A 82 13.77 12.64 -1.57
CA ARG A 82 12.83 11.54 -1.77
C ARG A 82 12.82 10.65 -0.53
N ALA A 83 11.87 10.84 0.37
CA ALA A 83 11.66 9.90 1.45
C ALA A 83 11.09 8.66 0.75
N GLU A 84 11.98 7.79 0.30
CA GLU A 84 11.66 6.45 -0.15
C GLU A 84 10.77 5.86 0.94
N GLY A 85 9.50 5.64 0.61
CA GLY A 85 8.49 5.27 1.59
C GLY A 85 9.00 4.06 2.36
N ARG A 86 9.01 4.15 3.69
CA ARG A 86 9.40 3.01 4.50
C ARG A 86 8.30 1.96 4.41
N ARG A 87 8.67 0.68 4.53
CA ARG A 87 7.69 -0.38 4.73
C ARG A 87 7.23 -0.37 6.18
N ARG A 88 5.92 -0.41 6.42
CA ARG A 88 5.31 -0.56 7.75
C ARG A 88 4.48 -1.84 7.75
N VAL A 89 4.92 -2.83 8.53
CA VAL A 89 4.19 -4.08 8.75
C VAL A 89 2.98 -3.79 9.64
N ILE A 90 1.84 -4.40 9.34
CA ILE A 90 0.65 -4.39 10.19
C ILE A 90 0.57 -5.74 10.88
N ASP A 91 0.69 -5.74 12.20
CA ASP A 91 0.70 -6.96 13.00
C ASP A 91 -0.63 -7.73 12.91
N ASP A 92 -0.58 -9.03 13.17
CA ASP A 92 -1.75 -9.93 13.23
C ASP A 92 -2.61 -9.99 11.96
N THR A 93 -2.01 -9.71 10.78
CA THR A 93 -2.72 -9.73 9.49
C THR A 93 -2.27 -10.84 8.53
N ARG A 94 -1.64 -11.91 9.03
CA ARG A 94 -1.26 -13.07 8.18
C ARG A 94 -2.45 -13.87 7.66
N SER A 95 -3.55 -13.95 8.41
CA SER A 95 -4.79 -14.51 7.88
C SER A 95 -5.48 -13.48 6.99
N LEU A 96 -6.04 -13.95 5.87
CA LEU A 96 -6.79 -13.09 4.95
C LEU A 96 -7.96 -12.40 5.66
N GLU A 97 -8.66 -13.12 6.53
CA GLU A 97 -9.77 -12.58 7.32
C GLU A 97 -9.34 -11.41 8.21
N ALA A 98 -8.20 -11.52 8.89
CA ALA A 98 -7.70 -10.44 9.74
C ALA A 98 -7.26 -9.23 8.91
N ALA A 99 -6.64 -9.45 7.75
CA ALA A 99 -6.30 -8.38 6.82
C ALA A 99 -7.55 -7.67 6.30
N LEU A 100 -8.58 -8.40 5.87
CA LEU A 100 -9.84 -7.81 5.42
C LEU A 100 -10.55 -7.04 6.54
N LYS A 101 -10.54 -7.55 7.77
CA LYS A 101 -11.08 -6.84 8.95
C LYS A 101 -10.32 -5.53 9.22
N TYR A 102 -9.00 -5.54 9.07
CA TYR A 102 -8.21 -4.31 9.16
C TYR A 102 -8.62 -3.30 8.07
N ILE A 103 -8.70 -3.74 6.81
CA ILE A 103 -9.07 -2.91 5.65
C ILE A 103 -10.45 -2.27 5.87
N ASP A 104 -11.44 -3.06 6.29
CA ASP A 104 -12.79 -2.60 6.60
C ASP A 104 -12.78 -1.55 7.74
N SER A 105 -12.09 -1.85 8.85
CA SER A 105 -12.00 -0.93 10.00
C SER A 105 -11.24 0.37 9.71
N SER A 106 -10.31 0.36 8.74
CA SER A 106 -9.55 1.53 8.30
C SER A 106 -10.36 2.48 7.40
N GLY A 107 -11.57 2.05 7.00
CA GLY A 107 -12.47 2.80 6.11
C GLY A 107 -12.05 2.77 4.65
N GLY A 108 -11.30 1.75 4.21
CA GLY A 108 -10.94 1.55 2.80
C GLY A 108 -10.08 2.67 2.18
N LYS A 109 -9.33 3.42 3.00
CA LYS A 109 -8.48 4.51 2.51
C LYS A 109 -7.19 3.95 1.93
N GLY A 110 -7.09 3.94 0.61
CA GLY A 110 -5.87 3.58 -0.12
C GLY A 110 -6.08 2.48 -1.16
N LEU A 111 -4.97 2.05 -1.76
CA LEU A 111 -4.92 0.91 -2.67
C LEU A 111 -4.45 -0.32 -1.91
N PHE A 112 -5.24 -1.39 -1.98
CA PHE A 112 -4.94 -2.67 -1.35
C PHE A 112 -4.70 -3.71 -2.43
N VAL A 113 -3.52 -4.32 -2.42
CA VAL A 113 -3.15 -5.43 -3.29
C VAL A 113 -3.11 -6.69 -2.45
N LEU A 114 -3.89 -7.70 -2.84
CA LEU A 114 -3.90 -9.01 -2.19
C LEU A 114 -3.25 -10.01 -3.14
N LEU A 115 -2.06 -10.50 -2.79
CA LEU A 115 -1.35 -11.50 -3.58
C LEU A 115 -1.87 -12.89 -3.22
N ASP A 116 -2.41 -13.60 -4.21
CA ASP A 116 -2.98 -14.94 -4.09
C ASP A 116 -3.77 -15.16 -2.78
N PRO A 117 -4.90 -14.45 -2.57
CA PRO A 117 -5.71 -14.52 -1.35
C PRO A 117 -6.50 -15.84 -1.28
N HIS A 118 -5.81 -16.98 -1.39
CA HIS A 118 -6.41 -18.28 -1.34
C HIS A 118 -6.63 -18.69 0.13
N PRO A 119 -7.88 -18.95 0.56
CA PRO A 119 -8.19 -19.25 1.96
C PRO A 119 -7.52 -20.50 2.54
N PHE A 120 -6.99 -21.42 1.71
CA PHE A 120 -6.36 -22.66 2.18
C PHE A 120 -4.82 -22.60 2.18
N LEU A 121 -4.25 -21.44 1.86
CA LEU A 121 -2.81 -21.22 1.90
C LEU A 121 -2.43 -20.78 3.32
N GLU A 122 -2.46 -21.68 4.30
CA GLU A 122 -2.13 -21.37 5.70
C GLU A 122 -0.65 -21.58 6.03
N GLU A 123 0.04 -22.42 5.25
CA GLU A 123 1.48 -22.72 5.39
C GLU A 123 2.24 -22.35 4.11
N PRO A 124 2.55 -21.06 3.89
CA PRO A 124 3.32 -20.66 2.71
C PRO A 124 4.75 -21.20 2.80
N VAL A 125 5.16 -21.94 1.76
CA VAL A 125 6.55 -22.38 1.62
C VAL A 125 7.38 -21.19 1.13
N VAL A 126 8.12 -20.56 2.04
CA VAL A 126 9.12 -19.56 1.69
C VAL A 126 10.42 -20.31 1.37
N GLN A 127 10.79 -20.37 0.09
CA GLN A 127 12.09 -20.90 -0.35
C GLN A 127 13.18 -19.82 -0.30
#